data_AF-A0A8H7I5E4-F1
#
_entry.id   AF-A0A8H7I5E4-F1
#
_cell.length_a   1.000
_cell.length_b   1.000
_cell.length_c   1.000
_cell.angle_alpha   90.00
_cell.angle_beta   90.00
_cell.angle_gamma   90.00
#
_symmetry.space_group_name_H-M   'P 1'
#
loop_
_entity.id
_entity.type
_entity.pdbx_description
1 polymer ?
#
loop_
_entity_poly.entity_id
_entity_poly.type
_entity_poly.pdbx_seq_one_letter_code
_entity_poly.pdbx_strand_id
1 'polypeptide(L)'
;MMALYPEVAQRAQAEIDTVVGRGRLPGFTDRESMPYMEALLQELMRVSPPTPLGFPHAATEDIEFRGYRIPKGASINPNVWAILHDPKHYASPHTFTPDRYLKSVPDPDPRRFNFGFGRRVCPGLHVANDTAWVMCAAVLASFDIHAGSELSRRVRELGGRESPRLYELYEGFGGGLPLAFEYNITIRDKAAAELLESSA
;
A
#
# COMPACT_ATOMS: atom_id res chain seq x y z
N MET A 1 -5.19 -0.31 -6.99
CA MET A 1 -3.85 -0.59 -7.55
C MET A 1 -3.78 -1.90 -8.31
N MET A 2 -4.14 -3.06 -7.73
CA MET A 2 -4.09 -4.35 -8.46
C MET A 2 -4.87 -4.32 -9.79
N ALA A 3 -6.05 -3.73 -9.77
CA ALA A 3 -6.86 -3.47 -10.97
C ALA A 3 -6.17 -2.62 -12.06
N LEU A 4 -5.27 -1.71 -11.67
CA LEU A 4 -4.58 -0.77 -12.57
C LEU A 4 -3.20 -1.27 -13.04
N TYR A 5 -2.65 -2.26 -12.34
CA TYR A 5 -1.34 -2.86 -12.57
C TYR A 5 -1.45 -4.39 -12.55
N PRO A 6 -2.22 -4.99 -13.49
CA PRO A 6 -2.38 -6.44 -13.55
C PRO A 6 -1.05 -7.18 -13.72
N GLU A 7 -0.06 -6.58 -14.39
CA GLU A 7 1.28 -7.14 -14.54
C GLU A 7 2.02 -7.27 -13.20
N VAL A 8 1.78 -6.34 -12.27
CA VAL A 8 2.35 -6.37 -10.93
C VAL A 8 1.68 -7.47 -10.11
N ALA A 9 0.35 -7.60 -10.22
CA ALA A 9 -0.41 -8.67 -9.57
C ALA A 9 0.01 -10.05 -10.08
N GLN A 10 0.17 -10.22 -11.39
CA GLN A 10 0.59 -11.48 -12.03
C GLN A 10 1.99 -11.93 -11.57
N ARG A 11 2.92 -11.00 -11.38
CA ARG A 11 4.25 -11.35 -10.84
C ARG A 11 4.19 -11.82 -9.39
N ALA A 12 3.34 -11.22 -8.56
CA ALA A 12 3.11 -11.68 -7.19
C ALA A 12 2.40 -13.04 -7.16
N GLN A 13 1.42 -13.25 -8.04
CA GLN A 13 0.77 -14.54 -8.24
C GLN A 13 1.77 -15.64 -8.60
N ALA A 14 2.71 -15.37 -9.51
CA ALA A 14 3.75 -16.33 -9.89
C ALA A 14 4.70 -16.68 -8.74
N GLU A 15 5.07 -15.69 -7.91
CA GLU A 15 5.87 -15.93 -6.68
C GLU A 15 5.09 -16.81 -5.69
N ILE A 16 3.81 -16.49 -5.44
CA ILE A 16 2.92 -17.26 -4.58
C ILE A 16 2.85 -18.72 -5.06
N ASP A 17 2.61 -18.94 -6.35
CA ASP A 17 2.48 -20.28 -6.92
C ASP A 17 3.80 -21.06 -6.81
N THR A 18 4.95 -20.39 -6.90
CA THR A 18 6.28 -21.01 -6.77
C THR A 18 6.57 -21.42 -5.31
N VAL A 19 6.22 -20.58 -4.35
CA VAL A 19 6.57 -20.78 -2.93
C VAL A 19 5.58 -21.69 -2.22
N VAL A 20 4.28 -21.47 -2.46
CA VAL A 20 3.18 -22.13 -1.73
C VAL A 20 2.57 -23.28 -2.53
N GLY A 21 2.68 -23.23 -3.86
CA GLY A 21 1.93 -24.10 -4.75
C GLY A 21 0.47 -23.67 -4.91
N ARG A 22 -0.36 -24.57 -5.45
CA ARG A 22 -1.80 -24.30 -5.74
C ARG A 22 -2.77 -25.06 -4.82
N GLY A 23 -2.25 -25.77 -3.81
CA GLY A 23 -3.04 -26.66 -2.95
C GLY A 23 -3.47 -26.08 -1.59
N ARG A 24 -3.00 -24.88 -1.23
CA ARG A 24 -3.40 -24.17 0.00
C ARG A 24 -3.21 -22.66 -0.17
N LEU A 25 -3.85 -21.87 0.69
CA LEU A 25 -3.61 -20.43 0.74
C LEU A 25 -2.24 -20.11 1.37
N PRO A 26 -1.62 -18.98 1.01
CA PRO A 26 -0.45 -18.45 1.72
C PRO A 26 -0.75 -18.19 3.19
N GLY A 27 0.18 -18.53 4.07
CA GLY A 27 0.13 -18.27 5.50
C GLY A 27 1.31 -17.42 5.96
N PHE A 28 1.29 -17.00 7.24
CA PHE A 28 2.31 -16.11 7.80
C PHE A 28 3.74 -16.65 7.69
N THR A 29 3.91 -17.98 7.76
CA THR A 29 5.22 -18.64 7.68
C THR A 29 5.85 -18.57 6.28
N ASP A 30 5.06 -18.29 5.24
CA ASP A 30 5.56 -18.23 3.86
C ASP A 30 6.18 -16.86 3.54
N ARG A 31 5.95 -15.85 4.38
CA ARG A 31 6.29 -14.44 4.10
C ARG A 31 7.74 -14.19 3.81
N GLU A 32 8.64 -14.79 4.57
CA GLU A 32 10.10 -14.61 4.39
C GLU A 32 10.58 -15.16 3.03
N SER A 33 9.83 -16.08 2.43
CA SER A 33 10.14 -16.66 1.11
C SER A 33 9.48 -15.92 -0.06
N MET A 34 8.71 -14.85 0.20
CA MET A 34 7.99 -14.07 -0.82
C MET A 34 8.40 -12.59 -0.82
N PRO A 35 9.66 -12.28 -1.20
CA PRO A 35 10.16 -10.91 -1.19
C PRO A 35 9.43 -9.97 -2.14
N TYR A 36 8.93 -10.43 -3.30
CA TYR A 36 8.18 -9.57 -4.20
C TYR A 36 6.80 -9.22 -3.63
N MET A 37 6.12 -10.16 -2.97
CA MET A 37 4.86 -9.89 -2.25
C MET A 37 5.07 -8.90 -1.09
N GLU A 38 6.18 -9.00 -0.37
CA GLU A 38 6.57 -8.04 0.67
C GLU A 38 6.81 -6.63 0.08
N ALA A 39 7.59 -6.56 -1.00
CA ALA A 39 7.85 -5.33 -1.73
C ALA A 39 6.57 -4.69 -2.30
N LEU A 40 5.63 -5.53 -2.74
CA LEU A 40 4.32 -5.08 -3.22
C LEU A 40 3.51 -4.42 -2.11
N LEU A 41 3.46 -5.03 -0.92
CA LEU A 41 2.77 -4.45 0.23
C LEU A 41 3.40 -3.12 0.63
N GLN A 42 4.73 -3.03 0.64
CA GLN A 42 5.44 -1.78 0.87
C GLN A 42 5.02 -0.72 -0.15
N GLU A 43 5.01 -1.03 -1.45
CA GLU A 43 4.64 -0.03 -2.47
C GLU A 43 3.19 0.42 -2.37
N LEU A 44 2.26 -0.49 -2.06
CA LEU A 44 0.86 -0.14 -1.79
C LEU A 44 0.75 0.86 -0.63
N MET A 45 1.45 0.58 0.47
CA MET A 45 1.49 1.44 1.65
C MET A 45 2.18 2.79 1.41
N ARG A 46 3.13 2.86 0.47
CA ARG A 46 3.80 4.12 0.10
C ARG A 46 2.89 5.03 -0.72
N VAL A 47 2.28 4.50 -1.77
CA VAL A 47 1.43 5.28 -2.69
C VAL A 47 0.13 5.69 -2.03
N SER A 48 -0.45 4.81 -1.22
CA SER A 48 -1.75 4.99 -0.59
C SER A 48 -1.65 4.84 0.94
N PRO A 49 -0.98 5.78 1.64
CA PRO A 49 -0.83 5.71 3.09
C PRO A 49 -2.20 5.79 3.79
N PRO A 50 -2.49 4.92 4.78
CA PRO A 50 -3.79 4.92 5.47
C PRO A 50 -4.11 6.22 6.20
N THR A 51 -3.09 6.97 6.62
CA THR A 51 -3.25 8.28 7.26
C THR A 51 -2.30 9.29 6.60
N PRO A 52 -2.69 9.89 5.46
CA PRO A 52 -1.82 10.79 4.67
C PRO A 52 -1.28 12.00 5.45
N LEU A 53 -2.04 12.49 6.45
CA LEU A 53 -1.63 13.57 7.36
C LEU A 53 -1.35 13.08 8.79
N GLY A 54 -1.22 11.76 8.97
CA GLY A 54 -1.13 11.10 10.27
C GLY A 54 -2.25 11.52 11.22
N PHE A 55 -1.93 11.51 12.52
CA PHE A 55 -2.80 12.06 13.55
C PHE A 55 -2.20 13.36 14.11
N PRO A 56 -3.02 14.39 14.40
CA PRO A 56 -2.52 15.60 15.02
C PRO A 56 -1.88 15.34 16.38
N HIS A 57 -0.70 15.90 16.61
CA HIS A 57 -0.07 16.02 17.92
C HIS A 57 -0.27 17.43 18.46
N ALA A 58 -0.11 17.62 19.78
CA ALA A 58 -0.11 18.94 20.40
C ALA A 58 1.23 19.21 21.10
N ALA A 59 1.81 20.39 20.88
CA ALA A 59 2.99 20.84 21.61
C ALA A 59 2.64 21.04 23.09
N THR A 60 3.34 20.36 24.00
CA THR A 60 3.09 20.46 25.45
C THR A 60 3.77 21.66 26.10
N GLU A 61 4.73 22.24 25.38
CA GLU A 61 5.53 23.41 25.73
C GLU A 61 5.92 24.14 24.44
N ASP A 62 6.56 25.28 24.57
CA ASP A 62 7.13 25.97 23.41
C ASP A 62 8.32 25.17 22.87
N ILE A 63 8.35 24.92 21.57
CA ILE A 63 9.41 24.17 20.89
C ILE A 63 10.11 25.10 19.91
N GLU A 64 11.43 25.16 19.96
CA GLU A 64 12.24 25.74 18.88
C GLU A 64 12.66 24.65 17.90
N PHE A 65 12.25 24.77 16.65
CA PHE A 65 12.57 23.81 15.60
C PHE A 65 13.00 24.51 14.33
N ARG A 66 14.25 24.28 13.91
CA ARG A 66 14.84 24.87 12.69
C ARG A 66 14.68 26.40 12.60
N GLY A 67 14.81 27.09 13.74
CA GLY A 67 14.66 28.54 13.84
C GLY A 67 13.22 29.04 13.94
N TYR A 68 12.22 28.15 13.93
CA TYR A 68 10.82 28.49 14.15
C TYR A 68 10.41 28.22 15.59
N ARG A 69 9.60 29.12 16.17
CA ARG A 69 8.89 28.87 17.43
C ARG A 69 7.56 28.19 17.15
N ILE A 70 7.36 27.02 17.73
CA ILE A 70 6.08 26.31 17.79
C ILE A 70 5.53 26.52 19.20
N PRO A 71 4.46 27.32 19.39
CA PRO A 71 3.97 27.63 20.72
C PRO A 71 3.30 26.40 21.36
N LYS A 72 3.32 26.35 22.69
CA LYS A 72 2.55 25.42 23.49
C LYS A 72 1.08 25.43 23.04
N GLY A 73 0.51 24.24 22.88
CA GLY A 73 -0.85 24.04 22.40
C GLY A 73 -0.99 24.03 20.87
N ALA A 74 0.06 24.36 20.11
CA ALA A 74 0.01 24.25 18.66
C ALA A 74 -0.22 22.80 18.20
N SER A 75 -1.06 22.63 17.18
CA SER A 75 -1.26 21.36 16.51
C SER A 75 -0.12 21.09 15.53
N ILE A 76 0.45 19.89 15.58
CA ILE A 76 1.54 19.43 14.73
C ILE A 76 1.03 18.21 13.95
N ASN A 77 0.94 18.34 12.63
CA ASN A 77 0.46 17.28 11.75
C ASN A 77 1.63 16.74 10.91
N PRO A 78 1.96 15.45 10.99
CA PRO A 78 2.97 14.88 10.10
C PRO A 78 2.39 14.69 8.70
N ASN A 79 2.95 15.37 7.70
CA ASN A 79 2.56 15.15 6.32
C ASN A 79 3.21 13.86 5.78
N VAL A 80 2.65 12.71 6.17
CA VAL A 80 3.13 11.37 5.79
C VAL A 80 3.13 11.20 4.28
N TRP A 81 2.09 11.67 3.58
CA TRP A 81 2.04 11.60 2.12
C TRP A 81 3.22 12.31 1.46
N ALA A 82 3.54 13.54 1.90
CA ALA A 82 4.68 14.29 1.36
C ALA A 82 6.02 13.59 1.65
N ILE A 83 6.17 12.98 2.84
CA ILE A 83 7.38 12.19 3.17
C ILE A 83 7.52 11.00 2.21
N LEU A 84 6.43 10.27 1.95
CA LEU A 84 6.40 9.07 1.10
C LEU A 84 6.42 9.36 -0.41
N HIS A 85 6.32 10.63 -0.80
CA HIS A 85 6.39 11.11 -2.18
C HIS A 85 7.55 12.10 -2.41
N ASP A 86 8.46 12.27 -1.44
CA ASP A 86 9.61 13.16 -1.60
C ASP A 86 10.58 12.58 -2.65
N PRO A 87 10.80 13.27 -3.80
CA PRO A 87 11.67 12.79 -4.86
C PRO A 87 13.15 12.68 -4.45
N LYS A 88 13.55 13.27 -3.30
CA LYS A 88 14.89 13.08 -2.72
C LYS A 88 15.09 11.68 -2.13
N HIS A 89 14.00 11.02 -1.74
CA HIS A 89 14.02 9.72 -1.08
C HIS A 89 13.42 8.61 -1.93
N TYR A 90 12.42 8.94 -2.77
CA TYR A 90 11.76 8.01 -3.68
C TYR A 90 11.88 8.51 -5.11
N ALA A 91 12.74 7.86 -5.90
CA ALA A 91 12.83 8.16 -7.33
C ALA A 91 11.49 7.85 -8.02
N SER A 92 11.05 8.76 -8.90
CA SER A 92 9.75 8.69 -9.61
C SER A 92 8.59 8.36 -8.65
N PRO A 93 8.23 9.26 -7.73
CA PRO A 93 7.30 8.96 -6.62
C PRO A 93 5.87 8.61 -7.10
N HIS A 94 5.51 8.98 -8.32
CA HIS A 94 4.21 8.67 -8.94
C HIS A 94 4.20 7.36 -9.74
N THR A 95 5.36 6.74 -9.97
CA THR A 95 5.43 5.40 -10.56
C THR A 95 5.20 4.35 -9.48
N PHE A 96 4.18 3.52 -9.66
CA PHE A 96 3.91 2.36 -8.82
C PHE A 96 4.81 1.20 -9.24
N THR A 97 5.84 0.90 -8.47
CA THR A 97 6.73 -0.23 -8.74
C THR A 97 7.24 -0.88 -7.44
N PRO A 98 6.93 -2.17 -7.19
CA PRO A 98 7.50 -2.91 -6.07
C PRO A 98 9.03 -3.06 -6.14
N ASP A 99 9.62 -3.04 -7.35
CA ASP A 99 11.05 -3.27 -7.55
C ASP A 99 11.94 -2.29 -6.79
N ARG A 100 11.40 -1.14 -6.35
CA ARG A 100 12.12 -0.19 -5.51
C ARG A 100 12.60 -0.76 -4.18
N TYR A 101 11.96 -1.82 -3.68
CA TYR A 101 12.35 -2.51 -2.44
C TYR A 101 13.16 -3.80 -2.67
N LEU A 102 13.37 -4.19 -3.92
CA LEU A 102 14.15 -5.38 -4.30
C LEU A 102 15.59 -5.07 -4.76
N LYS A 103 15.96 -3.79 -4.75
CA LYS A 103 17.32 -3.33 -5.08
C LYS A 103 18.31 -3.74 -3.98
N SER A 104 19.60 -3.70 -4.31
CA SER A 104 20.69 -3.86 -3.33
C SER A 104 20.63 -2.82 -2.20
N VAL A 105 20.21 -1.60 -2.55
CA VAL A 105 19.86 -0.54 -1.60
C VAL A 105 18.38 -0.21 -1.81
N PRO A 106 17.47 -0.74 -0.99
CA PRO A 106 16.04 -0.50 -1.13
C PRO A 106 15.68 0.94 -0.75
N ASP A 107 14.62 1.46 -1.36
CA ASP A 107 13.99 2.72 -0.93
C ASP A 107 13.51 2.61 0.54
N PRO A 108 13.36 3.73 1.29
CA PRO A 108 12.98 3.70 2.69
C PRO A 108 11.64 2.97 2.94
N ASP A 109 11.58 2.16 3.99
CA ASP A 109 10.36 1.42 4.31
C ASP A 109 9.21 2.35 4.74
N PRO A 110 8.07 2.37 4.01
CA PRO A 110 6.96 3.29 4.28
C PRO A 110 6.28 3.04 5.63
N ARG A 111 6.38 1.82 6.18
CA ARG A 111 5.80 1.45 7.48
C ARG A 111 6.39 2.27 8.63
N ARG A 112 7.63 2.74 8.49
CA ARG A 112 8.27 3.63 9.47
C ARG A 112 7.54 4.97 9.63
N PHE A 113 6.72 5.35 8.66
CA PHE A 113 5.98 6.62 8.63
C PHE A 113 4.47 6.40 8.74
N ASN A 114 3.94 5.34 8.14
CA ASN A 114 2.50 5.03 8.15
C ASN A 114 1.94 4.71 9.53
N PHE A 115 2.78 4.18 10.44
CA PHE A 115 2.34 3.83 11.79
C PHE A 115 2.59 4.95 12.80
N GLY A 116 2.97 6.16 12.36
CA GLY A 116 3.24 7.29 13.25
C GLY A 116 4.58 7.19 13.98
N PHE A 117 4.77 8.03 14.99
CA PHE A 117 6.11 8.33 15.50
C PHE A 117 6.19 8.31 17.04
N GLY A 118 7.35 7.88 17.55
CA GLY A 118 7.73 7.98 18.95
C GLY A 118 6.73 7.35 19.92
N ARG A 119 6.44 8.04 21.03
CA ARG A 119 5.55 7.57 22.11
C ARG A 119 4.10 7.30 21.68
N ARG A 120 3.69 7.73 20.48
CA ARG A 120 2.34 7.56 19.92
C ARG A 120 2.34 6.72 18.65
N VAL A 121 3.40 5.94 18.41
CA VAL A 121 3.42 4.95 17.33
C VAL A 121 2.26 3.97 17.50
N CYS A 122 1.67 3.55 16.38
CA CYS A 122 0.50 2.69 16.33
C CYS A 122 0.76 1.40 17.11
N PRO A 123 -0.01 1.10 18.17
CA PRO A 123 0.16 -0.13 18.93
C PRO A 123 -0.22 -1.38 18.12
N GLY A 124 -1.05 -1.22 17.07
CA GLY A 124 -1.50 -2.29 16.19
C GLY A 124 -0.60 -2.57 15.00
N LEU A 125 0.60 -1.97 14.91
CA LEU A 125 1.42 -2.03 13.69
C LEU A 125 1.74 -3.46 13.24
N HIS A 126 2.02 -4.37 14.18
CA HIS A 126 2.37 -5.75 13.86
C HIS A 126 1.17 -6.51 13.30
N VAL A 127 0.02 -6.44 14.00
CA VAL A 127 -1.23 -7.06 13.56
C VAL A 127 -1.65 -6.51 12.20
N ALA A 128 -1.62 -5.20 12.01
CA ALA A 128 -2.03 -4.56 10.75
C ALA A 128 -1.11 -4.97 9.58
N ASN A 129 0.20 -4.98 9.79
CA ASN A 129 1.18 -5.36 8.77
C ASN A 129 1.03 -6.83 8.35
N ASP A 130 0.90 -7.73 9.32
CA ASP A 130 0.83 -9.17 9.03
C ASP A 130 -0.53 -9.54 8.43
N THR A 131 -1.60 -8.95 8.94
CA THR A 131 -2.96 -9.14 8.41
C THR A 131 -3.08 -8.60 6.98
N ALA A 132 -2.56 -7.39 6.72
CA ALA A 132 -2.58 -6.83 5.37
C ALA A 132 -1.78 -7.71 4.39
N TRP A 133 -0.61 -8.19 4.82
CA TRP A 133 0.21 -9.09 4.00
C TRP A 133 -0.53 -10.38 3.64
N VAL A 134 -1.06 -11.11 4.63
CA VAL A 134 -1.71 -12.40 4.39
C VAL A 134 -3.01 -12.25 3.60
N MET A 135 -3.79 -11.20 3.85
CA MET A 135 -5.01 -10.91 3.09
C MET A 135 -4.67 -10.58 1.63
N CYS A 136 -3.67 -9.74 1.37
CA CYS A 136 -3.26 -9.44 -0.01
C CYS A 136 -2.74 -10.69 -0.72
N ALA A 137 -1.92 -11.51 -0.06
CA ALA A 137 -1.41 -12.75 -0.63
C ALA A 137 -2.54 -13.75 -0.92
N ALA A 138 -3.49 -13.93 -0.01
CA ALA A 138 -4.64 -14.82 -0.22
C ALA A 138 -5.55 -14.35 -1.35
N VAL A 139 -5.84 -13.04 -1.43
CA VAL A 139 -6.63 -12.48 -2.54
C VAL A 139 -5.94 -12.73 -3.88
N LEU A 140 -4.62 -12.50 -3.97
CA LEU A 140 -3.87 -12.75 -5.19
C LEU A 140 -3.70 -14.25 -5.49
N ALA A 141 -3.64 -15.12 -4.48
CA ALA A 141 -3.63 -16.57 -4.70
C ALA A 141 -4.90 -17.06 -5.42
N SER A 142 -6.04 -16.41 -5.15
CA SER A 142 -7.36 -16.87 -5.58
C SER A 142 -7.98 -16.10 -6.75
N PHE A 143 -7.70 -14.80 -6.90
CA PHE A 143 -8.44 -13.93 -7.82
C PHE A 143 -7.56 -13.15 -8.79
N ASP A 144 -8.11 -12.94 -9.98
CA ASP A 144 -7.68 -11.89 -10.92
C ASP A 144 -8.58 -10.66 -10.75
N ILE A 145 -7.96 -9.49 -10.72
CA ILE A 145 -8.63 -8.21 -10.47
C ILE A 145 -8.31 -7.26 -11.61
N HIS A 146 -9.34 -6.80 -12.31
CA HIS A 146 -9.21 -5.87 -13.43
C HIS A 146 -10.04 -4.61 -13.21
N ALA A 147 -9.55 -3.48 -13.71
CA ALA A 147 -10.28 -2.22 -13.67
C ALA A 147 -11.57 -2.32 -14.49
N GLY A 148 -12.67 -1.78 -13.96
CA GLY A 148 -13.88 -1.56 -14.73
C GLY A 148 -13.69 -0.49 -15.80
N SER A 149 -14.68 -0.36 -16.69
CA SER A 149 -14.67 0.65 -17.76
C SER A 149 -14.62 2.08 -17.19
N GLU A 150 -15.36 2.33 -16.10
CA GLU A 150 -15.41 3.63 -15.43
C GLU A 150 -14.07 4.00 -14.78
N LEU A 151 -13.46 3.09 -14.01
CA LEU A 151 -12.14 3.33 -13.42
C LEU A 151 -11.09 3.60 -14.50
N SER A 152 -11.11 2.80 -15.57
CA SER A 152 -10.20 2.96 -16.71
C SER A 152 -10.37 4.32 -17.40
N ARG A 153 -11.61 4.80 -17.54
CA ARG A 153 -11.92 6.12 -18.10
C ARG A 153 -11.37 7.24 -17.23
N ARG A 154 -11.66 7.23 -15.93
CA ARG A 154 -11.16 8.24 -14.98
C ARG A 154 -9.64 8.32 -14.98
N VAL A 155 -8.96 7.16 -14.95
CA VAL A 155 -7.49 7.13 -15.01
C VAL A 155 -6.95 7.78 -16.29
N ARG A 156 -7.58 7.54 -17.45
CA ARG A 156 -7.18 8.22 -18.70
C ARG A 156 -7.39 9.73 -18.63
N GLU A 157 -8.51 10.20 -18.08
CA GLU A 157 -8.82 11.63 -17.92
C GLU A 157 -7.85 12.35 -16.98
N LEU A 158 -7.31 11.61 -16.00
CA LEU A 158 -6.28 12.13 -15.10
C LEU A 158 -4.88 12.16 -15.73
N GLY A 159 -4.68 11.59 -16.92
CA GLY A 159 -3.36 11.54 -17.59
C GLY A 159 -2.66 10.18 -17.48
N GLY A 160 -3.39 9.11 -17.17
CA GLY A 160 -2.87 7.75 -17.06
C GLY A 160 -2.50 7.35 -15.63
N ARG A 161 -2.14 6.07 -15.47
CA ARG A 161 -1.91 5.44 -14.15
C ARG A 161 -0.71 5.98 -13.37
N GLU A 162 0.20 6.69 -14.03
CA GLU A 162 1.36 7.36 -13.39
C GLU A 162 1.15 8.87 -13.21
N SER A 163 -0.05 9.37 -13.47
CA SER A 163 -0.32 10.79 -13.34
C SER A 163 -0.13 11.27 -11.89
N PRO A 164 0.49 12.45 -11.68
CA PRO A 164 0.56 13.07 -10.37
C PRO A 164 -0.83 13.42 -9.82
N ARG A 165 -1.88 13.38 -10.64
CA ARG A 165 -3.29 13.64 -10.27
C ARG A 165 -4.04 12.39 -9.80
N LEU A 166 -3.39 11.23 -9.68
CA LEU A 166 -4.07 10.02 -9.22
C LEU A 166 -4.72 10.15 -7.84
N TYR A 167 -4.25 11.09 -7.00
CA TYR A 167 -4.87 11.40 -5.71
C TYR A 167 -6.33 11.86 -5.83
N GLU A 168 -6.77 12.33 -7.00
CA GLU A 168 -8.18 12.67 -7.26
C GLU A 168 -9.11 11.44 -7.26
N LEU A 169 -8.55 10.22 -7.31
CA LEU A 169 -9.30 8.97 -7.13
C LEU A 169 -9.48 8.58 -5.66
N TYR A 170 -9.10 9.45 -4.73
CA TYR A 170 -9.15 9.20 -3.29
C TYR A 170 -9.99 10.26 -2.59
N GLU A 171 -10.54 9.90 -1.43
CA GLU A 171 -11.24 10.83 -0.57
C GLU A 171 -10.29 11.96 -0.11
N GLY A 172 -10.74 13.21 -0.25
CA GLY A 172 -10.04 14.38 0.30
C GLY A 172 -10.29 14.50 1.80
N PHE A 173 -9.25 14.87 2.57
CA PHE A 173 -9.29 15.02 4.04
C PHE A 173 -9.90 13.79 4.76
N GLY A 174 -9.08 12.77 5.04
CA GLY A 174 -9.52 11.54 5.70
C GLY A 174 -8.51 10.40 5.64
N GLY A 175 -8.99 9.15 5.81
CA GLY A 175 -8.19 7.92 5.87
C GLY A 175 -7.59 7.43 4.54
N GLY A 176 -7.41 8.32 3.56
CA GLY A 176 -6.76 8.01 2.28
C GLY A 176 -7.42 6.87 1.50
N LEU A 177 -8.74 6.69 1.63
CA LEU A 177 -9.48 5.62 0.96
C LEU A 177 -9.72 5.98 -0.52
N PRO A 178 -9.69 5.00 -1.43
CA PRO A 178 -10.11 5.22 -2.80
C PRO A 178 -11.61 5.56 -2.85
N LEU A 179 -11.99 6.50 -3.70
CA LEU A 179 -13.39 6.76 -4.05
C LEU A 179 -14.01 5.48 -4.62
N ALA A 180 -15.32 5.30 -4.46
CA ALA A 180 -16.02 4.16 -5.05
C ALA A 180 -15.72 4.02 -6.55
N PHE A 181 -15.34 2.79 -6.95
CA PHE A 181 -15.00 2.44 -8.33
C PHE A 181 -15.52 1.05 -8.69
N GLU A 182 -15.81 0.84 -9.97
CA GLU A 182 -16.18 -0.47 -10.51
C GLU A 182 -14.92 -1.27 -10.87
N TYR A 183 -14.96 -2.57 -10.58
CA TYR A 183 -13.91 -3.53 -10.89
C TYR A 183 -14.51 -4.89 -11.24
N ASN A 184 -13.74 -5.68 -11.98
CA ASN A 184 -14.06 -7.07 -12.28
C ASN A 184 -13.13 -7.95 -11.43
N ILE A 185 -13.72 -8.85 -10.65
CA ILE A 185 -13.00 -9.87 -9.89
C ILE A 185 -13.43 -11.25 -10.37
N THR A 186 -12.48 -12.09 -10.76
CA THR A 186 -12.73 -13.44 -11.24
C THR A 186 -11.81 -14.42 -10.52
N ILE A 187 -12.29 -15.64 -10.29
CA ILE A 187 -11.41 -16.72 -9.80
C ILE A 187 -10.36 -16.98 -10.88
N ARG A 188 -9.09 -17.09 -10.49
CA ARG A 188 -7.95 -17.22 -11.43
C ARG A 188 -8.10 -18.41 -12.37
N ASP A 189 -8.38 -19.58 -11.80
CA ASP A 189 -8.45 -20.84 -12.51
C ASP A 189 -9.19 -21.91 -11.68
N LYS A 190 -9.23 -23.14 -12.22
CA LYS A 190 -9.86 -24.28 -11.57
C LYS A 190 -9.23 -24.62 -10.21
N ALA A 191 -7.90 -24.52 -10.08
CA ALA A 191 -7.22 -24.86 -8.82
C ALA A 191 -7.57 -23.85 -7.71
N ALA A 192 -7.64 -22.56 -8.05
CA ALA A 192 -8.13 -21.53 -7.13
C ALA A 192 -9.59 -21.75 -6.74
N ALA A 193 -10.45 -22.21 -7.66
CA ALA A 193 -11.84 -22.55 -7.36
C ALA A 193 -11.94 -23.72 -6.36
N GLU A 194 -11.23 -24.82 -6.63
CA GLU A 194 -11.18 -25.99 -5.75
C GLU A 194 -10.67 -25.64 -4.34
N LEU A 195 -9.69 -24.73 -4.26
CA LEU A 195 -9.15 -24.24 -2.99
C LEU A 195 -10.17 -23.41 -2.19
N LEU A 196 -10.97 -22.58 -2.86
CA LEU A 196 -12.02 -21.79 -2.20
C LEU A 196 -13.18 -22.68 -1.72
N GLU A 197 -13.55 -23.70 -2.51
CA GLU A 197 -14.61 -24.65 -2.17
C GLU A 197 -14.22 -25.57 -1.01
N SER A 198 -12.94 -25.98 -0.92
CA SER A 198 -12.44 -26.84 0.15
C SER A 198 -12.14 -26.11 1.47
N SER A 199 -12.21 -24.77 1.46
CA SER A 199 -12.01 -23.92 2.64
C SER A 199 -13.31 -23.54 3.37
N ALA A 200 -14.47 -23.98 2.84
CA ALA A 200 -15.81 -23.75 3.40
C ALA A 200 -16.29 -24.94 4.25
#